data_AF-F4WDY8-F1
#
_entry.id   AF-F4WDY8-F1
#
_cell.length_a   1.000
_cell.length_b   1.000
_cell.length_c   1.000
_cell.angle_alpha   90.00
_cell.angle_beta   90.00
_cell.angle_gamma   90.00
#
_symmetry.space_group_name_H-M   'P 1'
#
loop_
_entity.id
_entity.type
_entity.pdbx_description
1 polymer ?
#
loop_
_entity_poly.entity_id
_entity_poly.type
_entity_poly.pdbx_seq_one_letter_code
_entity_poly.pdbx_strand_id
1 'polypeptide(L)'
;MVSYTSNSVSAVFAMCRYALFFVVTIVALSRADNAESGLKVEKMYMPEVCDVRSKKGDQLTMHYTGTLQDGSKFDSRSVTARERSNYRMQIE
;
A
#
# COMPACT_ATOMS: atom_id res chain seq x y z
N MET A 1 51.87 -30.23 23.59
CA MET A 1 50.53 -30.26 22.95
C MET A 1 49.76 -29.03 23.42
N VAL A 2 48.81 -28.53 22.63
CA VAL A 2 47.96 -27.32 22.83
C VAL A 2 48.52 -26.00 22.26
N SER A 3 48.49 -25.87 20.93
CA SER A 3 48.52 -24.56 20.26
C SER A 3 47.69 -24.49 18.97
N TYR A 4 47.09 -25.61 18.52
CA TYR A 4 46.33 -25.69 17.27
C TYR A 4 44.82 -25.38 17.42
N THR A 5 44.36 -25.03 18.64
CA THR A 5 42.93 -24.90 18.96
C THR A 5 42.45 -23.46 19.20
N SER A 6 43.33 -22.47 19.46
CA SER A 6 42.89 -21.09 19.75
C SER A 6 42.42 -20.33 18.51
N ASN A 7 43.11 -20.49 17.38
CA ASN A 7 42.79 -19.83 16.12
C ASN A 7 41.46 -20.34 15.54
N SER A 8 41.22 -21.65 15.65
CA SER A 8 40.03 -22.33 15.16
C SER A 8 38.79 -21.96 15.98
N VAL A 9 38.91 -21.91 17.32
CA VAL A 9 37.81 -21.56 18.21
C VAL A 9 37.44 -20.08 18.08
N SER A 10 38.44 -19.20 17.98
CA SER A 10 38.22 -17.75 17.78
C SER A 10 37.60 -17.45 16.41
N ALA A 11 38.05 -18.14 15.35
CA ALA A 11 37.44 -18.06 14.03
C ALA A 11 36.00 -18.58 14.04
N VAL A 12 35.71 -19.70 14.72
CA VAL A 12 34.34 -20.23 14.85
C VAL A 12 33.42 -19.25 15.58
N PHE A 13 33.89 -18.60 16.65
CA PHE A 13 33.11 -17.56 17.34
C PHE A 13 32.88 -16.31 16.49
N ALA A 14 33.88 -15.88 15.72
CA ALA A 14 33.75 -14.76 14.79
C ALA A 14 32.75 -15.09 13.66
N MET A 15 32.82 -16.30 13.11
CA MET A 15 31.92 -16.80 12.08
C MET A 15 30.49 -16.91 12.59
N CYS A 16 30.28 -17.45 13.79
CA CYS A 16 28.96 -17.48 14.42
C CYS A 16 28.38 -16.08 14.65
N ARG A 17 29.22 -15.12 15.06
CA ARG A 17 28.78 -13.72 15.20
C ARG A 17 28.37 -13.11 13.87
N TYR A 18 29.19 -13.28 12.83
CA TYR A 18 28.84 -12.79 11.50
C TYR A 18 27.58 -13.46 10.95
N ALA A 19 27.43 -14.77 11.14
CA ALA A 19 26.23 -15.50 10.76
C ALA A 19 24.99 -14.99 11.51
N LEU A 20 25.08 -14.75 12.82
CA LEU A 20 24.00 -14.17 13.61
C LEU A 20 23.63 -12.76 13.13
N PHE A 21 24.62 -11.89 12.88
CA PHE A 21 24.38 -10.57 12.31
C PHE A 21 23.70 -10.67 10.94
N PHE A 22 24.17 -11.58 10.08
CA PHE A 22 23.62 -11.78 8.75
C PHE A 22 22.16 -12.25 8.81
N VAL A 23 21.85 -13.22 9.69
CA VAL A 23 20.48 -13.69 9.92
C VAL A 23 19.58 -12.57 10.43
N VAL A 24 20.05 -11.75 11.40
CA VAL A 24 19.28 -10.60 11.91
C VAL A 24 19.02 -9.58 10.81
N THR A 25 20.01 -9.29 9.95
CA THR A 25 19.82 -8.36 8.83
C THR A 25 18.82 -8.87 7.79
N ILE A 26 18.84 -10.18 7.48
CA ILE A 26 17.89 -10.79 6.55
C ILE A 26 16.46 -10.70 7.09
N VAL A 27 16.26 -11.00 8.38
CA VAL A 27 14.94 -10.90 9.03
C VAL A 27 14.44 -9.46 9.12
N ALA A 28 15.34 -8.49 9.30
CA ALA A 28 14.95 -7.08 9.28
C ALA A 28 14.51 -6.60 7.88
N LEU A 29 15.16 -7.11 6.83
CA LEU A 29 14.86 -6.75 5.43
C LEU A 29 13.66 -7.52 4.84
N SER A 30 13.27 -8.66 5.42
CA SER A 30 12.14 -9.45 4.91
C SER A 30 10.76 -8.82 5.14
N ARG A 31 10.69 -7.65 5.79
CA ARG A 31 9.45 -6.86 5.88
C ARG A 31 9.22 -6.08 4.59
N ALA A 32 9.01 -6.80 3.49
CA ALA A 32 8.39 -6.25 2.30
C ALA A 32 6.87 -6.32 2.51
N ASP A 33 6.29 -5.16 2.78
CA ASP A 33 4.85 -5.01 2.96
C ASP A 33 4.16 -5.50 1.69
N ASN A 34 3.42 -6.62 1.80
CA ASN A 34 2.52 -7.05 0.74
C ASN A 34 1.29 -6.16 0.79
N ALA A 35 1.46 -4.89 0.43
CA ALA A 35 0.34 -4.01 0.20
C ALA A 35 -0.38 -4.54 -1.05
N GLU A 36 -1.55 -5.15 -0.85
CA GLU A 36 -2.50 -5.41 -1.93
C GLU A 36 -2.66 -4.11 -2.73
N SER A 37 -2.01 -4.02 -3.89
CA SER A 37 -1.96 -2.79 -4.70
C SER A 37 -3.23 -2.60 -5.54
N GLY A 38 -4.34 -3.22 -5.12
CA GLY A 38 -5.61 -3.18 -5.83
C GLY A 38 -6.49 -2.03 -5.36
N LEU A 39 -7.25 -1.43 -6.29
CA LEU A 39 -8.32 -0.50 -5.94
C LEU A 39 -9.43 -1.28 -5.24
N LYS A 40 -9.58 -1.10 -3.93
CA LYS A 40 -10.71 -1.66 -3.17
C LYS A 40 -11.92 -0.74 -3.31
N VAL A 41 -13.01 -1.26 -3.87
CA VAL A 41 -14.27 -0.52 -4.04
C VAL A 41 -15.31 -1.06 -3.07
N GLU A 42 -15.79 -0.20 -2.17
CA GLU A 42 -16.86 -0.52 -1.22
C GLU A 42 -18.09 0.35 -1.49
N LYS A 43 -19.29 -0.21 -1.30
CA LYS A 43 -20.56 0.52 -1.47
C LYS A 43 -21.09 0.93 -0.11
N MET A 44 -21.03 2.21 0.20
CA MET A 44 -21.54 2.74 1.48
C MET A 44 -23.06 2.93 1.46
N TYR A 45 -23.60 3.34 0.32
CA TYR A 45 -25.03 3.56 0.15
C TYR A 45 -25.43 3.24 -1.30
N MET A 46 -26.53 2.50 -1.45
CA MET A 46 -27.18 2.26 -2.73
C MET A 46 -28.69 2.42 -2.50
N PRO A 47 -29.38 3.30 -3.25
CA PRO A 47 -30.82 3.44 -3.13
C PRO A 47 -31.53 2.15 -3.56
N GLU A 48 -32.76 1.95 -3.08
CA GLU A 48 -33.58 0.76 -3.37
C GLU A 48 -33.81 0.57 -4.87
N VAL A 49 -34.04 1.68 -5.58
CA VAL A 49 -34.17 1.71 -7.04
C VAL A 49 -32.92 2.35 -7.65
N CYS A 50 -32.18 1.59 -8.44
CA CYS A 50 -30.95 2.01 -9.11
C CYS A 50 -30.80 1.30 -10.46
N ASP A 51 -31.71 1.62 -11.38
CA ASP A 51 -31.83 0.94 -12.68
C ASP A 51 -30.77 1.41 -13.68
N VAL A 52 -30.32 2.66 -13.54
CA VAL A 52 -29.29 3.25 -14.40
C VAL A 52 -27.95 3.23 -13.66
N ARG A 53 -27.00 2.50 -14.24
CA ARG A 53 -25.61 2.44 -13.76
C ARG A 53 -24.68 3.08 -14.78
N SER A 54 -23.65 3.74 -14.26
CA SER A 54 -22.57 4.33 -15.06
C SER A 54 -21.87 3.25 -15.90
N LYS A 55 -21.50 3.59 -17.13
CA LYS A 55 -20.73 2.73 -18.03
C LYS A 55 -19.54 3.47 -18.63
N LYS A 56 -18.62 2.72 -19.22
CA LYS A 56 -17.44 3.28 -19.89
C LYS A 56 -17.85 4.33 -20.93
N GLY A 57 -17.27 5.52 -20.80
CA GLY A 57 -17.53 6.64 -21.70
C GLY A 57 -18.59 7.64 -21.22
N ASP A 58 -19.30 7.34 -20.14
CA ASP A 58 -20.21 8.29 -19.51
C ASP A 58 -19.44 9.48 -18.93
N GLN A 59 -20.09 10.65 -18.96
CA GLN A 59 -19.62 11.84 -18.24
C GLN A 59 -20.30 11.87 -16.88
N LEU A 60 -19.51 11.85 -15.82
CA LEU A 60 -20.00 11.86 -14.45
C LEU A 60 -19.77 13.23 -13.81
N THR A 61 -20.75 13.62 -13.00
CA THR A 61 -20.71 14.79 -12.14
C THR A 61 -20.83 14.27 -10.71
N MET A 62 -19.77 14.44 -9.91
CA MET A 62 -19.66 13.78 -8.60
C MET A 62 -19.17 14.76 -7.53
N HIS A 63 -19.67 14.58 -6.31
CA HIS A 63 -19.02 15.11 -5.11
C HIS A 63 -18.00 14.09 -4.62
N TYR A 64 -16.75 14.51 -4.43
CA TYR A 64 -15.70 13.60 -3.96
C TYR A 64 -14.80 14.25 -2.92
N THR A 65 -14.16 13.41 -2.11
CA THR A 65 -13.11 13.78 -1.17
C THR A 65 -12.02 12.71 -1.21
N GLY A 66 -10.77 13.12 -1.43
CA GLY A 66 -9.59 12.27 -1.37
C GLY A 66 -8.89 12.42 -0.02
N THR A 67 -8.58 11.29 0.61
CA THR A 67 -7.85 11.22 1.89
C THR A 67 -6.65 10.29 1.80
N LEU A 68 -5.58 10.60 2.53
CA LEU A 68 -4.45 9.71 2.76
C LEU A 68 -4.79 8.64 3.81
N GLN A 69 -3.88 7.69 4.03
CA GLN A 69 -4.08 6.59 5.00
C GLN A 69 -4.19 7.09 6.46
N ASP A 70 -3.59 8.24 6.77
CA ASP A 70 -3.71 8.91 8.07
C ASP A 70 -5.03 9.67 8.25
N GLY A 71 -5.91 9.66 7.23
CA GLY A 71 -7.19 10.36 7.22
C GLY A 71 -7.10 11.84 6.81
N SER A 72 -5.89 12.38 6.57
CA SER A 72 -5.73 13.76 6.11
C SER A 72 -6.30 13.92 4.69
N LYS A 73 -7.06 15.01 4.48
CA LYS A 73 -7.66 15.32 3.17
C LYS A 73 -6.62 15.99 2.27
N PHE A 74 -6.49 15.53 1.03
CA PHE A 74 -5.58 16.12 0.04
C PHE A 74 -6.30 16.78 -1.15
N ASP A 75 -7.53 16.38 -1.45
CA ASP A 75 -8.38 17.00 -2.49
C ASP A 75 -9.87 16.84 -2.15
N SER A 76 -10.70 17.76 -2.63
CA SER A 76 -12.16 17.64 -2.56
C SER A 76 -12.82 18.56 -3.57
N ARG A 77 -13.88 18.09 -4.24
CA ARG A 77 -14.70 18.94 -5.11
C ARG A 77 -16.18 18.74 -4.82
N SER A 78 -16.87 19.87 -4.74
CA SER A 78 -18.32 19.91 -4.63
C SER A 78 -18.90 20.44 -5.92
N VAL A 79 -19.86 19.71 -6.48
CA VAL A 79 -20.60 20.17 -7.66
C VAL A 79 -21.49 21.34 -7.23
N THR A 80 -21.12 22.54 -7.64
CA THR A 80 -21.99 23.71 -7.54
C THR A 80 -22.58 24.02 -8.91
N ALA A 81 -23.72 24.72 -8.97
CA ALA A 81 -24.40 25.03 -10.23
C ALA A 81 -23.54 25.82 -11.23
N ARG A 82 -22.43 26.44 -10.78
CA ARG A 82 -21.52 27.24 -11.61
C ARG A 82 -20.28 26.49 -12.12
N GLU A 83 -19.96 25.32 -11.57
CA GLU A 83 -18.76 24.54 -11.91
C GLU A 83 -19.11 23.07 -12.19
N ARG A 84 -19.88 22.83 -13.26
CA ARG A 84 -20.00 21.48 -13.82
C ARG A 84 -18.74 21.14 -14.62
N SER A 85 -17.72 20.69 -13.91
CA SER A 85 -16.63 19.97 -14.55
C SER A 85 -17.13 18.56 -14.89
N ASN A 86 -17.27 18.27 -16.18
CA ASN A 86 -17.63 16.94 -16.65
C ASN A 86 -16.37 16.07 -16.67
N TYR A 87 -16.35 14.98 -15.90
CA TYR A 87 -15.25 14.02 -15.92
C TYR A 87 -15.67 12.78 -16.69
N ARG A 88 -14.82 12.35 -17.63
CA ARG A 88 -14.98 11.05 -18.31
C ARG A 88 -14.29 9.99 -17.46
N MET A 89 -15.07 9.14 -16.80
CA MET A 89 -14.52 8.04 -16.01
C MET A 89 -14.22 6.85 -16.92
N GLN A 90 -13.00 6.32 -16.83
CA GLN A 90 -12.63 5.06 -17.46
C GLN A 90 -13.06 3.94 -16.51
N ILE A 91 -14.34 3.58 -16.55
CA ILE A 91 -14.84 2.38 -15.88
C ILE A 91 -14.34 1.20 -16.72
N GLU A 92 -13.51 0.34 -16.12
CA GLU A 92 -13.07 -0.94 -16.70
C GLU A 92 -14.12 -2.03 -16.45
#